data_AF-A0A9P5CG28-F1
#
_entry.id   AF-A0A9P5CG28-F1
#
_cell.length_a   1.000
_cell.length_b   1.000
_cell.length_c   1.000
_cell.angle_alpha   90.00
_cell.angle_beta   90.00
_cell.angle_gamma   90.00
#
_symmetry.space_group_name_H-M   'P 1'
#
loop_
_entity.id
_entity.type
_entity.pdbx_description
1 polymer ?
#
loop_
_entity_poly.entity_id
_entity_poly.type
_entity_poly.pdbx_seq_one_letter_code
_entity_poly.pdbx_strand_id
1 'polypeptide(L)'
;MPAVKPPARGSGSIFTAGWDLRTFTAFGIISFANTLLPYIIFSSLYLIVPFSLPVVLLIELLPAIAVKLLFPHILHYTPHWVWLALLSVCWILATVAANAAPPNVIAPIRTLIAVLASANTAVAEVFFLSQLSHYGKTALVGWGTGTAAGGALRAALPTILTIHMGLMMRNATSYVYYLLVAMVAAYFLVLPPAILDTMAVNELAREEEDTIEMESPKSSLLTTENHSQTIGFRERIHRNMQLMSGKLLRLCIDPLLLVTAVQALVSSGTPRASRQLRSFSGYQSFSATYGLVFRIGDVIARSTALLFRNRRPRLLFALLVVFCIVAILNTSLMLSANKYVVLGLISSIGWLGGMMYMHIYTAAMEYLNRNPDDDAEFALGSIGVGETVGMLIGSLAAVTFESQLCGLASQKGRWCSTTT
;
A
#
# COMPACT_ATOMS: atom_id res chain seq x y z
N MET A 1 -8.72 9.40 60.22
CA MET A 1 -8.31 10.22 59.06
C MET A 1 -7.63 9.30 58.06
N PRO A 2 -8.25 8.94 56.92
CA PRO A 2 -7.60 8.10 55.93
C PRO A 2 -6.62 8.93 55.08
N ALA A 3 -5.43 8.37 54.88
CA ALA A 3 -4.36 8.97 54.11
C ALA A 3 -4.75 9.16 52.64
N VAL A 4 -4.53 10.38 52.15
CA VAL A 4 -4.71 10.79 50.76
C VAL A 4 -3.70 10.04 49.88
N LYS A 5 -4.19 9.22 48.95
CA LYS A 5 -3.41 8.72 47.82
C LYS A 5 -3.11 9.90 46.88
N PRO A 6 -1.85 10.21 46.54
CA PRO A 6 -1.56 11.19 45.50
C PRO A 6 -1.97 10.64 44.12
N PRO A 7 -2.42 11.49 43.18
CA PRO A 7 -2.84 11.07 41.86
C PRO A 7 -1.62 10.67 41.01
N ALA A 8 -1.71 9.51 40.36
CA ALA A 8 -0.74 9.08 39.35
C ALA A 8 -0.74 10.07 38.17
N ARG A 9 0.41 10.72 37.96
CA ARG A 9 0.69 11.74 36.95
C ARG A 9 0.38 11.28 35.52
N GLY A 10 -0.36 12.12 34.79
CA GLY A 10 -0.62 12.03 33.35
C GLY A 10 0.58 12.34 32.43
N SER A 11 1.79 11.89 32.79
CA SER A 11 3.00 12.08 31.95
C SER A 11 3.10 11.03 30.84
N GLY A 12 2.53 9.84 31.04
CA GLY A 12 2.58 8.76 30.05
C GLY A 12 1.70 9.01 28.82
N SER A 13 0.50 9.60 28.99
CA SER A 13 -0.46 9.73 27.89
C SER A 13 -0.08 10.78 26.84
N ILE A 14 0.63 11.84 27.24
CA ILE A 14 1.11 12.89 26.32
C ILE A 14 2.30 12.37 25.50
N PHE A 15 3.19 11.61 26.14
CA PHE A 15 4.33 10.98 25.47
C PHE A 15 3.90 9.94 24.44
N THR A 16 2.92 9.08 24.78
CA THR A 16 2.36 8.09 23.84
C THR A 16 1.62 8.76 22.68
N ALA A 17 0.87 9.84 22.93
CA ALA A 17 0.17 10.57 21.87
C ALA A 17 1.13 11.23 20.86
N GLY A 18 2.25 11.79 21.34
CA GLY A 18 3.30 12.35 20.49
C GLY A 18 3.99 11.28 19.64
N TRP A 19 4.27 10.11 20.23
CA TRP A 19 4.85 8.97 19.52
C TRP A 19 3.90 8.46 18.42
N ASP A 20 2.63 8.27 18.73
CA ASP A 20 1.60 7.82 17.78
C ASP A 20 1.42 8.77 16.60
N LEU A 21 1.42 10.09 16.86
CA LEU A 21 1.29 11.11 15.81
C LEU A 21 2.51 11.12 14.89
N ARG A 22 3.73 11.01 15.45
CA ARG A 22 4.97 10.94 14.67
C ARG A 22 5.03 9.66 13.82
N THR A 23 4.65 8.52 14.38
CA THR A 23 4.57 7.26 13.65
C THR A 23 3.55 7.33 12.51
N PHE A 24 2.35 7.86 12.78
CA PHE A 24 1.31 8.05 11.75
C PHE A 24 1.80 8.95 10.60
N THR A 25 2.40 10.10 10.94
CA THR A 25 2.89 11.07 9.94
C THR A 25 4.06 10.53 9.13
N ALA A 26 5.03 9.87 9.75
CA ALA A 26 6.16 9.27 9.05
C ALA A 26 5.70 8.20 8.05
N PHE A 27 4.92 7.21 8.51
CA PHE A 27 4.39 6.16 7.62
C PHE A 27 3.44 6.72 6.55
N GLY A 28 2.70 7.78 6.85
CA GLY A 28 1.86 8.50 5.89
C GLY A 28 2.67 9.13 4.76
N ILE A 29 3.74 9.87 5.08
CA ILE A 29 4.60 10.51 4.07
C ILE A 29 5.33 9.46 3.22
N ILE A 30 5.89 8.44 3.87
CA ILE A 30 6.64 7.37 3.21
C ILE A 30 5.73 6.61 2.22
N SER A 31 4.56 6.17 2.67
CA SER A 31 3.61 5.43 1.82
C SER A 31 3.05 6.27 0.68
N PHE A 32 2.80 7.56 0.94
CA PHE A 32 2.38 8.52 -0.07
C PHE A 32 3.45 8.67 -1.17
N ALA A 33 4.71 8.86 -0.79
CA ALA A 33 5.82 8.94 -1.72
C ALA A 33 5.98 7.63 -2.51
N ASN A 34 5.97 6.48 -1.84
CA ASN A 34 6.11 5.17 -2.49
C ASN A 34 5.00 4.88 -3.52
N THR A 35 3.81 5.46 -3.33
CA THR A 35 2.69 5.32 -4.28
C THR A 35 2.86 6.19 -5.53
N LEU A 36 3.48 7.37 -5.39
CA LEU A 36 3.60 8.37 -6.47
C LEU A 36 4.87 8.23 -7.30
N LEU A 37 5.99 7.86 -6.66
CA LEU A 37 7.28 7.66 -7.33
C LEU A 37 7.19 6.79 -8.61
N PRO A 38 6.64 5.55 -8.58
CA PRO A 38 6.52 4.74 -9.78
C PRO A 38 5.62 5.37 -10.82
N TYR A 39 4.53 5.99 -10.38
CA TYR A 39 3.56 6.59 -11.28
C TYR A 39 4.17 7.73 -12.09
N ILE A 40 4.99 8.58 -11.47
CA ILE A 40 5.71 9.66 -12.16
C ILE A 40 6.70 9.08 -13.17
N ILE A 41 7.46 8.03 -12.78
CA ILE A 41 8.39 7.37 -13.70
C ILE A 41 7.64 6.73 -14.87
N PHE A 42 6.60 5.93 -14.65
CA PHE A 42 5.80 5.33 -15.72
C PHE A 42 5.18 6.39 -16.63
N SER A 43 4.67 7.48 -16.06
CA SER A 43 4.10 8.60 -16.83
C SER A 43 5.16 9.34 -17.66
N SER A 44 6.42 9.37 -17.23
CA SER A 44 7.52 9.97 -17.98
C SER A 44 8.00 9.08 -19.13
N LEU A 45 7.81 7.76 -19.01
CA LEU A 45 8.10 6.75 -20.03
C LEU A 45 7.00 6.66 -21.09
N TYR A 46 6.26 7.76 -21.32
CA TYR A 46 5.06 7.93 -22.18
C TYR A 46 5.16 7.44 -23.64
N LEU A 47 6.25 6.77 -24.01
CA LEU A 47 6.44 6.07 -25.29
C LEU A 47 6.61 4.55 -25.11
N ILE A 48 6.04 3.98 -24.04
CA ILE A 48 5.62 2.56 -23.97
C ILE A 48 4.32 2.32 -24.82
N VAL A 49 3.87 3.38 -25.52
CA VAL A 49 2.74 3.46 -26.47
C VAL A 49 2.56 2.31 -27.47
N PRO A 50 3.56 1.53 -27.93
CA PRO A 50 3.24 0.39 -28.81
C PRO A 50 2.55 -0.78 -28.10
N PHE A 51 2.54 -0.84 -26.76
CA PHE A 51 2.00 -1.99 -26.03
C PHE A 51 0.52 -1.82 -25.67
N SER A 52 -0.23 -2.91 -25.78
CA SER A 52 -1.61 -2.96 -25.31
C SER A 52 -1.67 -2.84 -23.78
N LEU A 53 -2.79 -2.33 -23.27
CA LEU A 53 -3.01 -2.13 -21.83
C LEU A 53 -2.71 -3.39 -20.97
N PRO A 54 -3.08 -4.62 -21.37
CA PRO A 54 -2.70 -5.83 -20.65
C PRO A 54 -1.19 -6.05 -20.50
N VAL A 55 -0.41 -5.72 -21.54
CA VAL A 55 1.05 -5.87 -21.52
C VAL A 55 1.67 -4.86 -20.56
N VAL A 56 1.17 -3.62 -20.56
CA VAL A 56 1.62 -2.59 -19.60
C VAL A 56 1.34 -3.04 -18.16
N LEU A 57 0.15 -3.59 -17.89
CA LEU A 57 -0.19 -4.11 -16.55
C LEU A 57 0.73 -5.26 -16.11
N LEU A 58 1.13 -6.15 -17.03
CA LEU A 58 2.08 -7.22 -16.73
C LEU A 58 3.47 -6.67 -16.41
N ILE A 59 3.95 -5.69 -17.19
CA ILE A 59 5.24 -5.02 -16.95
C ILE A 59 5.24 -4.31 -15.59
N GLU A 60 4.12 -3.71 -15.20
CA GLU A 60 4.00 -2.98 -13.93
C GLU A 60 3.83 -3.90 -12.72
N LEU A 61 3.10 -5.01 -12.82
CA LEU A 61 2.69 -5.80 -11.64
C LEU A 61 3.45 -7.12 -11.47
N LEU A 62 3.92 -7.74 -12.55
CA LEU A 62 4.60 -9.05 -12.47
C LEU A 62 5.95 -8.97 -11.73
N PRO A 63 6.82 -7.95 -11.97
CA PRO A 63 8.04 -7.77 -11.19
C PRO A 63 7.74 -7.53 -9.71
N ALA A 64 6.70 -6.74 -9.41
CA ALA A 64 6.28 -6.50 -8.03
C ALA A 64 5.85 -7.78 -7.33
N ILE A 65 5.07 -8.66 -7.98
CA ILE A 65 4.68 -9.96 -7.41
C ILE A 65 5.92 -10.82 -7.10
N ALA A 66 6.87 -10.91 -8.05
CA ALA A 66 8.10 -11.67 -7.85
C ALA A 66 8.91 -11.15 -6.66
N VAL A 67 9.08 -9.83 -6.56
CA VAL A 67 9.77 -9.19 -5.44
C VAL A 67 9.03 -9.44 -4.13
N LYS A 68 7.71 -9.28 -4.06
CA LYS A 68 6.94 -9.50 -2.82
C LYS A 68 6.97 -10.94 -2.32
N LEU A 69 7.21 -11.91 -3.20
CA LEU A 69 7.40 -13.32 -2.83
C LEU A 69 8.82 -13.62 -2.35
N LEU A 70 9.84 -13.02 -2.97
CA LEU A 70 11.25 -13.33 -2.69
C LEU A 70 11.86 -12.47 -1.58
N PHE A 71 11.56 -11.17 -1.59
CA PHE A 71 12.20 -10.17 -0.75
C PHE A 71 11.98 -10.35 0.76
N PRO A 72 10.78 -10.76 1.25
CA PRO A 72 10.59 -11.01 2.68
C PRO A 72 11.58 -12.03 3.28
N HIS A 73 12.13 -12.95 2.47
CA HIS A 73 13.13 -13.92 2.93
C HIS A 73 14.54 -13.32 3.14
N ILE A 74 14.83 -12.18 2.52
CA ILE A 74 16.16 -11.55 2.52
C ILE A 74 16.22 -10.38 3.52
N LEU A 75 15.06 -9.82 3.88
CA LEU A 75 14.94 -8.60 4.67
C LEU A 75 15.77 -8.62 5.97
N HIS A 76 15.78 -9.76 6.66
CA HIS A 76 16.43 -9.93 7.96
C HIS A 76 17.97 -9.92 7.92
N TYR A 77 18.58 -10.12 6.75
CA TYR A 77 20.05 -10.21 6.65
C TYR A 77 20.75 -8.85 6.58
N THR A 78 20.00 -7.78 6.31
CA THR A 78 20.56 -6.46 6.00
C THR A 78 19.99 -5.43 6.96
N PRO A 79 20.82 -4.54 7.55
CA PRO A 79 20.34 -3.51 8.46
C PRO A 79 19.40 -2.53 7.74
N HIS A 80 18.37 -2.09 8.46
CA HIS A 80 17.26 -1.29 7.94
C HIS A 80 17.67 0.00 7.21
N TRP A 81 18.73 0.68 7.67
CA TRP A 81 19.21 1.92 7.04
C TRP A 81 19.82 1.71 5.65
N VAL A 82 20.44 0.55 5.40
CA VAL A 82 21.03 0.21 4.09
C VAL A 82 19.94 0.03 3.05
N TRP A 83 18.79 -0.56 3.41
CA TRP A 83 17.65 -0.69 2.51
C TRP A 83 17.13 0.67 2.04
N LEU A 84 16.99 1.64 2.95
CA LEU A 84 16.55 2.97 2.58
C LEU A 84 17.54 3.66 1.63
N ALA A 85 18.85 3.54 1.91
CA ALA A 85 19.89 4.07 1.04
C ALA A 85 19.82 3.44 -0.37
N LEU A 86 19.72 2.11 -0.46
CA LEU A 86 19.61 1.38 -1.72
C LEU A 86 18.36 1.82 -2.52
N LEU A 87 17.21 1.87 -1.86
CA LEU A 87 15.94 2.31 -2.46
C LEU A 87 16.06 3.73 -3.04
N SER A 88 16.69 4.65 -2.30
CA SER A 88 16.88 6.04 -2.73
C SER A 88 17.81 6.15 -3.93
N VAL A 89 18.93 5.40 -3.94
CA VAL A 89 19.87 5.34 -5.07
C VAL A 89 19.18 4.77 -6.31
N CYS A 90 18.40 3.70 -6.17
CA CYS A 90 17.63 3.11 -7.26
C CYS A 90 16.61 4.11 -7.85
N TRP A 91 15.93 4.91 -7.03
CA TRP A 91 15.01 5.95 -7.52
C TRP A 91 15.72 7.10 -8.25
N ILE A 92 16.87 7.55 -7.73
CA ILE A 92 17.68 8.57 -8.39
C ILE A 92 18.15 8.04 -9.75
N LEU A 93 18.64 6.79 -9.80
CA LEU A 93 19.09 6.17 -11.04
C LEU A 93 17.94 6.00 -12.04
N ALA A 94 16.76 5.56 -11.59
CA ALA A 94 15.57 5.45 -12.42
C ALA A 94 15.14 6.82 -12.99
N THR A 95 15.24 7.89 -12.19
CA THR A 95 14.91 9.25 -12.61
C THR A 95 15.89 9.79 -13.63
N VAL A 96 17.20 9.58 -13.40
CA VAL A 96 18.26 9.96 -14.35
C VAL A 96 18.08 9.19 -15.65
N ALA A 97 17.85 7.87 -15.59
CA ALA A 97 17.62 7.04 -16.77
C ALA A 97 16.36 7.45 -17.55
N ALA A 98 15.26 7.75 -16.85
CA ALA A 98 14.02 8.22 -17.48
C ALA A 98 14.20 9.59 -18.17
N ASN A 99 14.93 10.52 -17.54
CA ASN A 99 15.22 11.83 -18.10
C ASN A 99 16.19 11.74 -19.30
N ALA A 100 17.18 10.86 -19.22
CA ALA A 100 18.18 10.62 -20.25
C ALA A 100 17.64 9.82 -21.45
N ALA A 101 16.45 9.22 -21.36
CA ALA A 101 15.84 8.48 -22.46
C ALA A 101 15.09 9.44 -23.42
N PRO A 102 15.65 9.81 -24.60
CA PRO A 102 14.92 10.56 -25.60
C PRO A 102 13.72 9.77 -26.18
N PRO A 103 12.81 10.44 -26.91
CA PRO A 103 11.67 9.79 -27.54
C PRO A 103 12.02 8.70 -28.56
N ASN A 104 13.26 8.65 -29.06
CA ASN A 104 13.74 7.66 -30.03
C ASN A 104 14.47 6.44 -29.42
N VAL A 105 14.52 6.30 -28.09
CA VAL A 105 15.12 5.12 -27.44
C VAL A 105 14.33 3.85 -27.76
N ILE A 106 15.04 2.75 -28.01
CA ILE A 106 14.47 1.42 -28.24
C ILE A 106 13.58 0.98 -27.06
N ALA A 107 12.42 0.41 -27.38
CA ALA A 107 11.43 -0.09 -26.42
C ALA A 107 11.99 -0.91 -25.23
N PRO A 108 12.96 -1.85 -25.40
CA PRO A 108 13.46 -2.68 -24.29
C PRO A 108 14.12 -1.91 -23.15
N ILE A 109 14.76 -0.76 -23.43
CA ILE A 109 15.40 0.03 -22.36
C ILE A 109 14.32 0.67 -21.48
N ARG A 110 13.21 1.14 -22.08
CA ARG A 110 12.09 1.72 -21.33
C ARG A 110 11.36 0.67 -20.50
N THR A 111 11.15 -0.51 -21.05
CA THR A 111 10.53 -1.61 -20.29
C THR A 111 11.44 -2.05 -19.15
N LEU A 112 12.76 -2.09 -19.33
CA LEU A 112 13.70 -2.37 -18.24
C LEU A 112 13.61 -1.32 -17.11
N ILE A 113 13.58 -0.02 -17.44
CA ILE A 113 13.42 1.04 -16.42
C ILE A 113 12.09 0.86 -15.69
N ALA A 114 11.00 0.54 -16.39
CA ALA A 114 9.70 0.30 -15.79
C ALA A 114 9.71 -0.92 -14.85
N VAL A 115 10.32 -2.03 -15.28
CA VAL A 115 10.46 -3.25 -14.47
C VAL A 115 11.28 -2.97 -13.20
N LEU A 116 12.38 -2.24 -13.31
CA LEU A 116 13.22 -1.87 -12.17
C LEU A 116 12.49 -0.91 -11.22
N ALA A 117 11.74 0.07 -11.74
CA ALA A 117 10.93 0.97 -10.92
C ALA A 117 9.82 0.21 -10.17
N SER A 118 9.14 -0.72 -10.85
CA SER A 118 8.15 -1.63 -10.24
C SER A 118 8.78 -2.48 -9.13
N ALA A 119 9.92 -3.13 -9.40
CA ALA A 119 10.64 -3.90 -8.40
C ALA A 119 11.02 -3.05 -7.19
N ASN A 120 11.55 -1.84 -7.40
CA ASN A 120 11.96 -0.93 -6.32
C ASN A 120 10.78 -0.52 -5.41
N THR A 121 9.59 -0.28 -5.99
CA THR A 121 8.40 0.01 -5.18
C THR A 121 7.95 -1.16 -4.34
N ALA A 122 8.05 -2.37 -4.87
CA ALA A 122 7.67 -3.59 -4.17
C ALA A 122 8.64 -3.88 -3.02
N VAL A 123 9.94 -3.67 -3.23
CA VAL A 123 10.96 -3.73 -2.16
C VAL A 123 10.59 -2.74 -1.04
N ALA A 124 10.32 -1.48 -1.39
CA ALA A 124 9.96 -0.45 -0.42
C ALA A 124 8.66 -0.78 0.34
N GLU A 125 7.63 -1.24 -0.37
CA GLU A 125 6.36 -1.64 0.25
C GLU A 125 6.56 -2.78 1.25
N VAL A 126 7.24 -3.86 0.86
CA VAL A 126 7.51 -4.99 1.76
C VAL A 126 8.35 -4.55 2.95
N PHE A 127 9.36 -3.72 2.72
CA PHE A 127 10.20 -3.19 3.78
C PHE A 127 9.40 -2.42 4.83
N PHE A 128 8.58 -1.44 4.41
CA PHE A 128 7.80 -0.67 5.36
C PHE A 128 6.62 -1.45 5.96
N LEU A 129 6.01 -2.38 5.22
CA LEU A 129 4.97 -3.26 5.78
C LEU A 129 5.55 -4.23 6.82
N SER A 130 6.76 -4.74 6.62
CA SER A 130 7.43 -5.59 7.61
C SER A 130 7.67 -4.84 8.93
N GLN A 131 8.01 -3.55 8.86
CA GLN A 131 8.22 -2.68 10.01
C GLN A 131 6.96 -2.43 10.83
N LEU A 132 5.76 -2.74 10.30
CA LEU A 132 4.51 -2.61 11.06
C LEU A 132 4.49 -3.51 12.31
N SER A 133 5.28 -4.58 12.35
CA SER A 133 5.45 -5.40 13.56
C SER A 133 5.98 -4.58 14.74
N HIS A 134 6.89 -3.63 14.49
CA HIS A 134 7.53 -2.81 15.50
C HIS A 134 6.72 -1.58 15.91
N TYR A 135 6.02 -0.96 14.95
CA TYR A 135 5.32 0.31 15.17
C TYR A 135 3.81 0.15 15.39
N GLY A 136 3.26 -1.04 15.14
CA GLY A 136 1.88 -1.40 15.47
C GLY A 136 0.82 -0.69 14.63
N LYS A 137 -0.37 -0.50 15.23
CA LYS A 137 -1.60 -0.11 14.51
C LYS A 137 -1.58 1.32 13.99
N THR A 138 -0.89 2.24 14.65
CA THR A 138 -0.81 3.65 14.22
C THR A 138 0.02 3.79 12.96
N ALA A 139 1.11 3.02 12.83
CA ALA A 139 1.87 2.89 11.59
C ALA A 139 1.03 2.30 10.46
N LEU A 140 0.22 1.27 10.73
CA LEU A 140 -0.65 0.69 9.69
C LEU A 140 -1.62 1.74 9.14
N VAL A 141 -2.19 2.57 10.02
CA VAL A 141 -3.16 3.59 9.62
C VAL A 141 -2.46 4.72 8.88
N GLY A 142 -1.25 5.12 9.29
CA GLY A 142 -0.39 6.03 8.54
C GLY A 142 -0.09 5.48 7.13
N TRP A 143 0.38 4.24 7.04
CA TRP A 143 0.71 3.58 5.78
C TRP A 143 -0.51 3.48 4.84
N GLY A 144 -1.63 2.98 5.36
CA GLY A 144 -2.82 2.82 4.53
C GLY A 144 -3.43 4.17 4.12
N THR A 145 -3.41 5.19 4.98
CA THR A 145 -3.89 6.53 4.60
C THR A 145 -3.01 7.19 3.55
N GLY A 146 -1.68 7.15 3.71
CA GLY A 146 -0.77 7.74 2.75
C GLY A 146 -0.79 7.05 1.39
N THR A 147 -0.91 5.71 1.35
CA THR A 147 -1.12 4.97 0.08
C THR A 147 -2.43 5.37 -0.61
N ALA A 148 -3.55 5.48 0.11
CA ALA A 148 -4.81 5.90 -0.49
C ALA A 148 -4.79 7.36 -0.95
N ALA A 149 -4.17 8.25 -0.17
CA ALA A 149 -4.01 9.67 -0.53
C ALA A 149 -3.10 9.84 -1.76
N GLY A 150 -2.02 9.07 -1.84
CA GLY A 150 -1.15 8.99 -3.02
C GLY A 150 -1.92 8.47 -4.23
N GLY A 151 -2.81 7.49 -4.04
CA GLY A 151 -3.72 6.99 -5.07
C GLY A 151 -4.71 8.06 -5.57
N ALA A 152 -5.25 8.88 -4.67
CA ALA A 152 -6.11 10.01 -5.03
C ALA A 152 -5.35 11.07 -5.83
N LEU A 153 -4.14 11.45 -5.37
CA LEU A 153 -3.30 12.37 -6.12
C LEU A 153 -2.90 11.79 -7.47
N ARG A 154 -2.54 10.51 -7.57
CA ARG A 154 -2.28 9.83 -8.85
C ARG A 154 -3.46 9.96 -9.83
N ALA A 155 -4.70 9.89 -9.35
CA ALA A 155 -5.88 10.06 -10.20
C ALA A 155 -6.08 11.51 -10.68
N ALA A 156 -5.74 12.48 -9.83
CA ALA A 156 -5.88 13.91 -10.13
C ALA A 156 -4.67 14.53 -10.84
N LEU A 157 -3.48 13.95 -10.69
CA LEU A 157 -2.19 14.51 -11.13
C LEU A 157 -2.19 14.82 -12.62
N PRO A 158 -2.75 13.96 -13.50
CA PRO A 158 -2.84 14.30 -14.91
C PRO A 158 -3.59 15.59 -15.18
N THR A 159 -4.78 15.72 -14.59
CA THR A 159 -5.68 16.86 -14.77
C THR A 159 -5.07 18.14 -14.18
N ILE A 160 -4.40 18.05 -13.04
CA ILE A 160 -3.72 19.21 -12.43
C ILE A 160 -2.56 19.65 -13.32
N LEU A 161 -1.71 18.72 -13.75
CA LEU A 161 -0.49 19.05 -14.47
C LEU A 161 -0.75 19.55 -15.90
N THR A 162 -1.63 18.87 -16.65
CA THR A 162 -1.86 19.21 -18.06
C THR A 162 -2.88 20.32 -18.25
N ILE A 163 -3.98 20.33 -17.49
CA ILE A 163 -5.08 21.30 -17.69
C ILE A 163 -4.84 22.57 -16.88
N HIS A 164 -4.39 22.48 -15.63
CA HIS A 164 -4.26 23.66 -14.77
C HIS A 164 -2.88 24.33 -14.89
N MET A 165 -1.81 23.53 -15.04
CA MET A 165 -0.44 24.06 -15.11
C MET A 165 0.11 24.12 -16.54
N GLY A 166 -0.53 23.48 -17.53
CA GLY A 166 -0.03 23.44 -18.91
C GLY A 166 1.30 22.70 -19.08
N LEU A 167 1.68 21.86 -18.11
CA LEU A 167 2.94 21.13 -18.08
C LEU A 167 2.78 19.73 -18.67
N MET A 168 3.81 19.27 -19.38
CA MET A 168 3.89 17.90 -19.86
C MET A 168 4.18 16.93 -18.70
N MET A 169 3.62 15.71 -18.75
CA MET A 169 3.87 14.68 -17.72
C MET A 169 5.35 14.38 -17.51
N ARG A 170 6.16 14.48 -18.56
CA ARG A 170 7.61 14.28 -18.48
C ARG A 170 8.27 15.27 -17.52
N ASN A 171 7.79 16.50 -17.41
CA ASN A 171 8.37 17.49 -16.51
C ASN A 171 8.12 17.16 -15.03
N ALA A 172 7.18 16.25 -14.75
CA ALA A 172 6.91 15.79 -13.40
C ALA A 172 8.03 14.95 -12.79
N THR A 173 9.01 14.45 -13.59
CA THR A 173 10.16 13.70 -13.06
C THR A 173 10.98 14.50 -12.05
N SER A 174 10.98 15.83 -12.15
CA SER A 174 11.59 16.71 -11.15
C SER A 174 10.99 16.53 -9.75
N TYR A 175 9.70 16.18 -9.65
CA TYR A 175 9.04 15.96 -8.37
C TYR A 175 9.50 14.70 -7.63
N VAL A 176 10.17 13.77 -8.32
CA VAL A 176 10.76 12.58 -7.69
C VAL A 176 11.76 12.98 -6.60
N TYR A 177 12.62 13.98 -6.85
CA TYR A 177 13.60 14.42 -5.87
C TYR A 177 12.95 14.96 -4.58
N TYR A 178 11.88 15.75 -4.71
CA TYR A 178 11.15 16.25 -3.54
C TYR A 178 10.48 15.12 -2.75
N LEU A 179 9.90 14.12 -3.43
CA LEU A 179 9.31 12.95 -2.78
C LEU A 179 10.36 12.08 -2.07
N LEU A 180 11.56 11.93 -2.66
CA LEU A 180 12.66 11.20 -2.04
C LEU A 180 13.19 11.92 -0.80
N VAL A 181 13.39 13.23 -0.87
CA VAL A 181 13.79 14.03 0.31
C VAL A 181 12.74 13.92 1.40
N ALA A 182 11.45 14.01 1.06
CA ALA A 182 10.36 13.84 2.03
C ALA A 182 10.37 12.44 2.66
N MET A 183 10.57 11.37 1.86
CA MET A 183 10.63 9.99 2.36
C MET A 183 11.83 9.77 3.29
N VAL A 184 13.01 10.27 2.93
CA VAL A 184 14.24 10.14 3.75
C VAL A 184 14.12 10.97 5.04
N ALA A 185 13.60 12.20 4.95
CA ALA A 185 13.35 13.05 6.11
C ALA A 185 12.31 12.43 7.04
N ALA A 186 11.23 11.84 6.50
CA ALA A 186 10.23 11.14 7.29
C ALA A 186 10.83 9.94 8.05
N TYR A 187 11.74 9.19 7.43
CA TYR A 187 12.38 8.05 8.07
C TYR A 187 13.39 8.44 9.17
N PHE A 188 14.26 9.42 8.93
CA PHE A 188 15.31 9.75 9.89
C PHE A 188 14.90 10.80 10.93
N LEU A 189 14.04 11.75 10.58
CA LEU A 189 13.70 12.88 11.46
C LEU A 189 12.36 12.68 12.16
N VAL A 190 11.37 12.14 11.44
CA VAL A 190 9.99 12.04 11.95
C VAL A 190 9.78 10.73 12.69
N LEU A 191 10.23 9.61 12.13
CA LEU A 191 10.03 8.28 12.68
C LEU A 191 10.76 8.15 14.04
N PRO A 192 10.05 7.80 15.13
CA PRO A 192 10.69 7.57 16.42
C PRO A 192 11.48 6.25 16.40
N PRO A 193 12.45 6.05 17.31
CA PRO A 193 13.09 4.75 17.49
C PRO A 193 12.05 3.66 17.80
N ALA A 194 12.31 2.44 17.35
CA ALA A 194 11.38 1.32 17.49
C ALA A 194 11.09 1.03 18.97
N ILE A 195 9.84 0.65 19.29
CA ILE A 195 9.42 0.42 20.69
C ILE A 195 10.30 -0.65 21.36
N LEU A 196 10.71 -1.68 20.62
CA LEU A 196 11.50 -2.78 21.16
C LEU A 196 12.86 -2.30 21.68
N ASP A 197 13.50 -1.35 20.99
CA ASP A 197 14.74 -0.73 21.45
C ASP A 197 14.50 0.09 22.72
N THR A 198 13.37 0.79 22.82
CA THR A 198 13.04 1.56 24.03
C THR A 198 12.65 0.69 25.22
N MET A 199 12.02 -0.47 25.01
CA MET A 199 11.73 -1.42 26.09
C MET A 199 13.01 -2.13 26.54
N ALA A 200 13.88 -2.55 25.61
CA ALA A 200 15.17 -3.15 25.94
C ALA A 200 16.08 -2.16 26.69
N VAL A 201 16.13 -0.88 26.27
CA VAL A 201 16.87 0.17 26.98
C VAL A 201 16.24 0.48 28.34
N ASN A 202 14.90 0.45 28.47
CA ASN A 202 14.25 0.65 29.76
C ASN A 202 14.40 -0.55 30.70
N GLU A 203 14.45 -1.79 30.18
CA GLU A 203 14.77 -2.97 31.00
C GLU A 203 16.22 -2.95 31.44
N LEU A 204 17.16 -2.64 30.54
CA LEU A 204 18.58 -2.45 30.88
C LEU A 204 18.78 -1.30 31.89
N ALA A 205 18.06 -0.19 31.75
CA ALA A 205 18.12 0.92 32.70
C ALA A 205 17.45 0.58 34.06
N ARG A 206 16.44 -0.30 34.07
CA ARG A 206 15.83 -0.81 35.32
C ARG A 206 16.71 -1.83 36.00
N GLU A 207 17.42 -2.68 35.25
CA GLU A 207 18.44 -3.57 35.78
C GLU A 207 19.64 -2.79 36.36
N GLU A 208 20.02 -1.66 35.76
CA GLU A 208 21.03 -0.73 36.30
C GLU A 208 20.56 0.03 37.55
N GLU A 209 19.27 0.37 37.68
CA GLU A 209 18.73 0.98 38.91
C GLU A 209 18.56 -0.04 40.07
N ASP A 210 18.19 -1.29 39.76
CA ASP A 210 18.04 -2.35 40.76
C ASP A 210 19.40 -2.92 41.25
N THR A 211 20.52 -2.58 40.60
CA THR A 211 21.88 -3.02 40.98
C THR A 211 22.66 -2.06 41.88
N ILE A 212 22.09 -0.90 42.26
CA ILE A 212 22.78 0.10 43.11
C ILE A 212 22.63 -0.19 44.63
N GLU A 213 21.76 -1.11 45.05
CA GLU A 213 21.72 -1.57 46.45
C GLU A 213 22.30 -2.99 46.61
N MET A 214 23.49 -3.03 47.22
CA MET A 214 24.31 -4.17 47.68
C MET A 214 25.42 -4.69 46.74
N GLU A 215 26.64 -4.20 46.99
CA GLU A 215 27.89 -4.84 46.57
C GLU A 215 28.25 -6.11 47.38
N SER A 216 28.65 -7.16 46.64
CA SER A 216 29.76 -8.11 46.89
C SER A 216 29.45 -9.50 47.52
N PRO A 217 30.24 -10.58 47.23
CA PRO A 217 30.69 -11.07 45.93
C PRO A 217 30.61 -12.63 45.76
N LYS A 218 30.73 -13.07 44.50
CA LYS A 218 31.21 -14.40 44.00
C LYS A 218 30.26 -15.63 44.01
N SER A 219 30.00 -16.03 42.76
CA SER A 219 30.03 -17.39 42.19
C SER A 219 28.91 -18.38 42.52
N SER A 220 27.95 -18.49 41.59
CA SER A 220 27.48 -19.78 41.05
C SER A 220 26.67 -19.59 39.76
N LEU A 221 27.37 -19.57 38.62
CA LEU A 221 27.12 -20.50 37.52
C LEU A 221 25.65 -20.68 37.07
N LEU A 222 25.06 -19.61 36.54
CA LEU A 222 23.84 -19.66 35.72
C LEU A 222 24.06 -18.87 34.43
N THR A 223 25.04 -19.32 33.62
CA THR A 223 24.96 -19.09 32.18
C THR A 223 23.84 -19.98 31.64
N THR A 224 22.61 -19.51 31.77
CA THR A 224 21.52 -19.98 30.90
C THR A 224 21.86 -19.46 29.52
N GLU A 225 22.72 -20.20 28.82
CA GLU A 225 22.91 -20.06 27.39
C GLU A 225 21.55 -20.29 26.74
N ASN A 226 20.80 -19.20 26.51
CA ASN A 226 19.77 -19.20 25.50
C ASN A 226 20.49 -19.37 24.16
N HIS A 227 20.69 -20.63 23.79
CA HIS A 227 20.98 -21.07 22.44
C HIS A 227 19.86 -20.54 21.53
N SER A 228 20.01 -19.30 21.05
CA SER A 228 19.41 -18.87 19.80
C SER A 228 20.07 -19.69 18.70
N GLN A 229 19.61 -20.92 18.52
CA GLN A 229 19.96 -21.73 17.36
C GLN A 229 19.65 -20.88 16.13
N THR A 230 20.69 -20.44 15.43
CA THR A 230 20.56 -19.77 14.14
C THR A 230 19.92 -20.77 13.18
N ILE A 231 18.59 -20.70 13.06
CA ILE A 231 17.80 -21.49 12.13
C ILE A 231 18.42 -21.32 10.75
N GLY A 232 18.80 -22.43 10.10
CA GLY A 232 19.41 -22.37 8.78
C GLY A 232 18.48 -21.68 7.78
N PHE A 233 19.04 -20.91 6.83
CA PHE A 233 18.26 -20.18 5.82
C PHE A 233 17.21 -21.06 5.12
N ARG A 234 17.57 -22.31 4.81
CA ARG A 234 16.66 -23.28 4.16
C ARG A 234 15.49 -23.70 5.06
N GLU A 235 15.76 -23.91 6.35
CA GLU A 235 14.76 -24.29 7.34
C GLU A 235 13.81 -23.12 7.61
N ARG A 236 14.33 -21.89 7.67
CA ARG A 236 13.53 -20.67 7.74
C ARG A 236 12.67 -20.48 6.50
N ILE A 237 13.21 -20.65 5.28
CA ILE A 237 12.40 -20.60 4.05
C ILE A 237 11.29 -21.63 4.11
N HIS A 238 11.59 -22.86 4.52
CA HIS A 238 10.58 -23.92 4.59
C HIS A 238 9.47 -23.56 5.58
N ARG A 239 9.83 -23.07 6.77
CA ARG A 239 8.88 -22.62 7.79
C ARG A 239 8.05 -21.42 7.31
N ASN A 240 8.68 -20.43 6.70
CA ASN A 240 8.02 -19.25 6.16
C ASN A 240 7.09 -19.58 4.99
N MET A 241 7.46 -20.55 4.15
CA MET A 241 6.64 -21.04 3.05
C MET A 241 5.45 -21.88 3.55
N GLN A 242 5.62 -22.65 4.63
CA GLN A 242 4.51 -23.33 5.32
C GLN A 242 3.55 -22.32 5.98
N LEU A 243 4.08 -21.28 6.62
CA LEU A 243 3.30 -20.20 7.22
C LEU A 243 2.51 -19.44 6.17
N MET A 244 3.17 -19.10 5.05
CA MET A 244 2.53 -18.48 3.89
C MET A 244 1.42 -19.39 3.35
N SER A 245 1.73 -20.64 3.02
CA SER A 245 0.82 -21.61 2.36
C SER A 245 -0.37 -22.06 3.21
N GLY A 246 -0.23 -22.07 4.54
CA GLY A 246 -1.24 -22.58 5.44
C GLY A 246 -2.31 -21.56 5.81
N LYS A 247 -2.13 -20.94 6.98
CA LYS A 247 -3.14 -20.09 7.61
C LYS A 247 -3.08 -18.65 7.12
N LEU A 248 -1.90 -18.12 6.80
CA LEU A 248 -1.75 -16.74 6.34
C LEU A 248 -2.35 -16.53 4.93
N LEU A 249 -2.18 -17.51 4.04
CA LEU A 249 -2.87 -17.54 2.74
C LEU A 249 -4.38 -17.40 2.91
N ARG A 250 -4.97 -18.33 3.68
CA ARG A 250 -6.42 -18.42 3.83
C ARG A 250 -7.04 -17.26 4.61
N LEU A 251 -6.32 -16.72 5.60
CA LEU A 251 -6.85 -15.71 6.50
C LEU A 251 -6.66 -14.28 5.98
N CYS A 252 -5.56 -14.02 5.27
CA CYS A 252 -5.14 -12.65 4.91
C CYS A 252 -4.94 -12.47 3.41
N ILE A 253 -4.16 -13.34 2.75
CA ILE A 253 -3.82 -13.16 1.33
C ILE A 253 -5.04 -13.37 0.43
N ASP A 254 -5.78 -14.47 0.59
CA ASP A 254 -6.94 -14.78 -0.26
C ASP A 254 -8.06 -13.72 -0.14
N PRO A 255 -8.45 -13.28 1.07
CA PRO A 255 -9.45 -12.21 1.19
C PRO A 255 -8.97 -10.90 0.60
N LEU A 256 -7.69 -10.55 0.77
CA LEU A 256 -7.14 -9.30 0.21
C LEU A 256 -7.12 -9.35 -1.32
N LEU A 257 -6.68 -10.47 -1.90
CA LEU A 257 -6.70 -10.73 -3.33
C LEU A 257 -8.11 -10.60 -3.90
N LEU A 258 -9.10 -11.22 -3.26
CA LEU A 258 -10.47 -11.20 -3.75
C LEU A 258 -11.08 -9.80 -3.69
N VAL A 259 -10.85 -9.07 -2.59
CA VAL A 259 -11.30 -7.67 -2.44
C VAL A 259 -10.67 -6.80 -3.52
N THR A 260 -9.35 -6.86 -3.70
CA THR A 260 -8.64 -5.99 -4.65
C THR A 260 -8.93 -6.37 -6.09
N ALA A 261 -9.14 -7.65 -6.41
CA ALA A 261 -9.54 -8.10 -7.74
C ALA A 261 -10.91 -7.56 -8.14
N VAL A 262 -11.90 -7.67 -7.24
CA VAL A 262 -13.25 -7.16 -7.49
C VAL A 262 -13.24 -5.62 -7.61
N GLN A 263 -12.47 -4.92 -6.77
CA GLN A 263 -12.31 -3.47 -6.89
C GLN A 263 -11.65 -3.07 -8.20
N ALA A 264 -10.54 -3.71 -8.58
CA ALA A 264 -9.81 -3.41 -9.81
C ALA A 264 -10.66 -3.68 -11.06
N LEU A 265 -11.46 -4.75 -11.06
CA LEU A 265 -12.42 -5.06 -12.12
C LEU A 265 -13.39 -3.89 -12.35
N VAL A 266 -14.01 -3.39 -11.27
CA VAL A 266 -14.99 -2.31 -11.36
C VAL A 266 -14.34 -0.98 -11.67
N SER A 267 -13.27 -0.61 -10.94
CA SER A 267 -12.63 0.70 -11.06
C SER A 267 -12.00 0.93 -12.42
N SER A 268 -11.41 -0.12 -13.01
CA SER A 268 -10.69 -0.03 -14.27
C SER A 268 -11.56 -0.35 -15.49
N GLY A 269 -12.56 -1.23 -15.36
CA GLY A 269 -13.30 -1.78 -16.51
C GLY A 269 -14.63 -1.10 -16.80
N THR A 270 -15.22 -0.41 -15.82
CA THR A 270 -16.52 0.26 -16.01
C THR A 270 -16.47 1.65 -16.65
N PRO A 271 -15.41 2.50 -16.51
CA PRO A 271 -15.46 3.87 -17.00
C PRO A 271 -15.77 4.00 -18.49
N ARG A 272 -15.04 3.27 -19.36
CA ARG A 272 -15.29 3.30 -20.82
C ARG A 272 -16.61 2.67 -21.22
N ALA A 273 -16.99 1.57 -20.57
CA ALA A 273 -18.23 0.87 -20.86
C ALA A 273 -19.48 1.60 -20.36
N SER A 274 -19.33 2.57 -19.45
CA SER A 274 -20.43 3.30 -18.84
C SER A 274 -21.14 4.24 -19.82
N ARG A 275 -22.38 4.61 -19.45
CA ARG A 275 -23.20 5.58 -20.19
C ARG A 275 -22.54 6.95 -20.21
N GLN A 276 -22.58 7.61 -21.37
CA GLN A 276 -22.15 8.98 -21.51
C GLN A 276 -23.06 9.91 -20.68
N LEU A 277 -22.44 10.61 -19.75
CA LEU A 277 -23.12 11.53 -18.84
C LEU A 277 -23.03 12.96 -19.38
N ARG A 278 -24.18 13.61 -19.58
CA ARG A 278 -24.27 14.98 -20.14
C ARG A 278 -23.54 16.05 -19.33
N SER A 279 -23.24 15.78 -18.05
CA SER A 279 -22.53 16.72 -17.17
C SER A 279 -21.02 16.79 -17.42
N PHE A 280 -20.44 15.88 -18.21
CA PHE A 280 -19.01 15.89 -18.52
C PHE A 280 -18.79 16.20 -20.00
N SER A 281 -17.87 17.12 -20.28
CA SER A 281 -17.52 17.54 -21.64
C SER A 281 -16.73 16.47 -22.41
N GLY A 282 -16.00 15.59 -21.72
CA GLY A 282 -15.20 14.53 -22.35
C GLY A 282 -14.90 13.34 -21.43
N TYR A 283 -14.47 12.23 -22.04
CA TYR A 283 -14.15 10.99 -21.33
C TYR A 283 -13.02 11.17 -20.32
N GLN A 284 -12.00 11.95 -20.66
CA GLN A 284 -10.84 12.19 -19.78
C GLN A 284 -11.27 12.83 -18.45
N SER A 285 -12.11 13.87 -18.48
CA SER A 285 -12.63 14.51 -17.26
C SER A 285 -13.53 13.57 -16.46
N PHE A 286 -14.34 12.75 -17.13
CA PHE A 286 -15.17 11.74 -16.47
C PHE A 286 -14.31 10.67 -15.78
N SER A 287 -13.35 10.07 -16.48
CA SER A 287 -12.47 9.01 -15.97
C SER A 287 -11.61 9.50 -14.81
N ALA A 288 -11.05 10.71 -14.90
CA ALA A 288 -10.31 11.34 -13.81
C ALA A 288 -11.19 11.56 -12.57
N THR A 289 -12.41 12.10 -12.74
CA THR A 289 -13.35 12.32 -11.63
C THR A 289 -13.80 10.99 -11.02
N TYR A 290 -14.08 9.99 -11.86
CA TYR A 290 -14.49 8.65 -11.44
C TYR A 290 -13.41 7.98 -10.57
N GLY A 291 -12.16 7.98 -11.04
CA GLY A 291 -11.02 7.45 -10.28
C GLY A 291 -10.74 8.23 -9.00
N LEU A 292 -10.89 9.57 -9.04
CA LEU A 292 -10.71 10.40 -7.85
C LEU A 292 -11.75 10.11 -6.78
N VAL A 293 -13.04 10.01 -7.13
CA VAL A 293 -14.12 9.73 -6.18
C VAL A 293 -13.99 8.32 -5.56
N PHE A 294 -13.56 7.33 -6.34
CA PHE A 294 -13.19 6.02 -5.82
C PHE A 294 -12.12 6.14 -4.72
N ARG A 295 -11.04 6.86 -5.01
CA ARG A 295 -9.91 7.02 -4.09
C ARG A 295 -10.26 7.87 -2.87
N ILE A 296 -11.13 8.88 -2.99
CA ILE A 296 -11.62 9.64 -1.84
C ILE A 296 -12.37 8.71 -0.86
N GLY A 297 -13.22 7.81 -1.37
CA GLY A 297 -13.89 6.81 -0.54
C GLY A 297 -12.90 5.91 0.22
N ASP A 298 -11.87 5.44 -0.47
CA ASP A 298 -10.77 4.62 0.10
C ASP A 298 -9.97 5.39 1.17
N VAL A 299 -9.62 6.67 0.92
CA VAL A 299 -8.94 7.54 1.89
C VAL A 299 -9.79 7.72 3.16
N ILE A 300 -11.08 8.01 3.01
CA ILE A 300 -11.99 8.18 4.15
C ILE A 300 -12.07 6.88 4.96
N ALA A 301 -12.17 5.72 4.30
CA ALA A 301 -12.19 4.43 4.98
C ALA A 301 -10.90 4.16 5.76
N ARG A 302 -9.74 4.36 5.13
CA ARG A 302 -8.44 4.07 5.75
C ARG A 302 -8.11 5.03 6.90
N SER A 303 -8.49 6.30 6.78
CA SER A 303 -8.26 7.31 7.85
C SER A 303 -9.15 7.12 9.07
N THR A 304 -10.36 6.59 8.88
CA THR A 304 -11.32 6.36 9.97
C THR A 304 -11.24 4.96 10.59
N ALA A 305 -10.30 4.12 10.14
CA ALA A 305 -10.20 2.73 10.55
C ALA A 305 -9.91 2.52 12.05
N LEU A 306 -9.20 3.44 12.70
CA LEU A 306 -8.98 3.38 14.16
C LEU A 306 -10.27 3.65 14.96
N LEU A 307 -11.17 4.46 14.41
CA LEU A 307 -12.42 4.85 15.07
C LEU A 307 -13.50 3.77 14.89
N PHE A 308 -13.59 3.20 13.69
CA PHE A 308 -14.64 2.24 13.34
C PHE A 308 -14.08 0.81 13.25
N ARG A 309 -13.81 0.20 14.40
CA ARG A 309 -13.47 -1.22 14.46
C ARG A 309 -14.70 -2.09 14.21
N ASN A 310 -14.94 -2.46 12.96
CA ASN A 310 -16.09 -3.29 12.62
C ASN A 310 -15.88 -4.76 13.04
N ARG A 311 -16.83 -5.33 13.79
CA ARG A 311 -16.75 -6.69 14.35
C ARG A 311 -17.22 -7.79 13.38
N ARG A 312 -17.68 -7.44 12.17
CA ARG A 312 -18.30 -8.36 11.20
C ARG A 312 -17.70 -8.22 9.79
N PRO A 313 -16.49 -8.74 9.53
CA PRO A 313 -15.84 -8.63 8.21
C PRO A 313 -16.62 -9.33 7.09
N ARG A 314 -17.33 -10.42 7.40
CA ARG A 314 -18.19 -11.12 6.43
C ARG A 314 -19.29 -10.23 5.86
N LEU A 315 -19.85 -9.34 6.70
CA LEU A 315 -20.88 -8.40 6.25
C LEU A 315 -20.29 -7.33 5.33
N LEU A 316 -19.12 -6.78 5.67
CA LEU A 316 -18.42 -5.81 4.81
C LEU A 316 -18.07 -6.42 3.46
N PHE A 317 -17.57 -7.66 3.46
CA PHE A 317 -17.26 -8.37 2.23
C PHE A 317 -18.52 -8.65 1.38
N ALA A 318 -19.61 -9.11 2.00
CA ALA A 318 -20.88 -9.32 1.30
C ALA A 318 -21.43 -8.02 0.70
N LEU A 319 -21.38 -6.92 1.46
CA LEU A 319 -21.77 -5.60 0.97
C LEU A 319 -20.89 -5.15 -0.20
N LEU A 320 -19.57 -5.33 -0.12
CA LEU A 320 -18.65 -5.00 -1.22
C LEU A 320 -19.06 -5.73 -2.51
N VAL A 321 -19.29 -7.04 -2.43
CA VAL A 321 -19.71 -7.85 -3.58
C VAL A 321 -21.05 -7.36 -4.13
N VAL A 322 -22.04 -7.06 -3.27
CA VAL A 322 -23.35 -6.53 -3.70
C VAL A 322 -23.18 -5.19 -4.44
N PHE A 323 -22.43 -4.24 -3.88
CA PHE A 323 -22.21 -2.94 -4.51
C PHE A 323 -21.47 -3.08 -5.85
N CYS A 324 -20.52 -4.01 -5.96
CA CYS A 324 -19.83 -4.30 -7.22
C CYS A 324 -20.76 -4.92 -8.26
N ILE A 325 -21.63 -5.86 -7.87
CA ILE A 325 -22.65 -6.42 -8.77
C ILE A 325 -23.59 -5.32 -9.25
N VAL A 326 -24.06 -4.44 -8.36
CA VAL A 326 -24.89 -3.29 -8.73
C VAL A 326 -24.15 -2.36 -9.70
N ALA A 327 -22.85 -2.16 -9.53
CA ALA A 327 -22.04 -1.33 -10.43
C ALA A 327 -21.90 -1.94 -11.83
N ILE A 328 -21.64 -3.24 -11.88
CA ILE A 328 -21.54 -4.00 -13.12
C ILE A 328 -22.89 -3.99 -13.84
N LEU A 329 -23.99 -4.26 -13.14
CA LEU A 329 -25.35 -4.22 -13.70
C LEU A 329 -25.72 -2.82 -14.20
N ASN A 330 -25.42 -1.77 -13.41
CA ASN A 330 -25.66 -0.39 -13.84
C ASN A 330 -24.90 -0.04 -15.12
N THR A 331 -23.68 -0.55 -15.28
CA THR A 331 -22.84 -0.35 -16.46
C THR A 331 -23.32 -1.18 -17.65
N SER A 332 -23.70 -2.44 -17.44
CA SER A 332 -24.13 -3.33 -18.52
C SER A 332 -25.50 -2.94 -19.07
N LEU A 333 -26.46 -2.62 -18.20
CA LEU A 333 -27.85 -2.29 -18.55
C LEU A 333 -28.10 -0.78 -18.75
N MET A 334 -27.12 0.08 -18.48
CA MET A 334 -27.23 1.54 -18.59
C MET A 334 -28.41 2.12 -17.76
N LEU A 335 -28.64 1.54 -16.57
CA LEU A 335 -29.79 1.80 -15.69
C LEU A 335 -29.89 3.26 -15.24
N SER A 336 -28.77 3.86 -14.80
CA SER A 336 -28.75 5.23 -14.29
C SER A 336 -28.10 6.22 -15.24
N ALA A 337 -28.81 7.31 -15.53
CA ALA A 337 -28.27 8.49 -16.21
C ALA A 337 -27.81 9.59 -15.22
N ASN A 338 -28.00 9.38 -13.91
CA ASN A 338 -27.66 10.37 -12.89
C ASN A 338 -26.21 10.20 -12.42
N LYS A 339 -25.39 11.25 -12.58
CA LYS A 339 -23.97 11.26 -12.17
C LYS A 339 -23.78 10.93 -10.69
N TYR A 340 -24.68 11.39 -9.82
CA TYR A 340 -24.54 11.18 -8.37
C TYR A 340 -24.69 9.72 -7.97
N VAL A 341 -25.51 8.94 -8.70
CA VAL A 341 -25.66 7.51 -8.46
C VAL A 341 -24.39 6.77 -8.85
N VAL A 342 -23.83 7.04 -10.04
CA VAL A 342 -22.58 6.40 -10.50
C VAL A 342 -21.41 6.73 -9.57
N LEU A 343 -21.25 8.02 -9.22
CA LEU A 343 -20.18 8.49 -8.34
C LEU A 343 -20.35 8.00 -6.90
N GLY A 344 -21.58 8.00 -6.36
CA GLY A 344 -21.84 7.48 -5.02
C GLY A 344 -21.59 5.97 -4.90
N LEU A 345 -21.93 5.22 -5.95
CA LEU A 345 -21.69 3.78 -5.99
C LEU A 345 -20.20 3.45 -6.00
N ILE A 346 -19.41 4.10 -6.86
CA ILE A 346 -17.96 3.86 -6.90
C ILE A 346 -17.26 4.34 -5.63
N SER A 347 -17.71 5.45 -5.04
CA SER A 347 -17.22 5.91 -3.74
C SER A 347 -17.46 4.88 -2.64
N SER A 348 -18.66 4.28 -2.62
CA SER A 348 -19.02 3.23 -1.66
C SER A 348 -18.15 1.98 -1.81
N ILE A 349 -17.81 1.58 -3.04
CA ILE A 349 -16.90 0.47 -3.32
C ILE A 349 -15.47 0.78 -2.85
N GLY A 350 -15.00 2.01 -3.07
CA GLY A 350 -13.71 2.48 -2.54
C GLY A 350 -13.68 2.42 -1.01
N TRP A 351 -14.74 2.92 -0.36
CA TRP A 351 -14.87 2.91 1.09
C TRP A 351 -14.92 1.50 1.68
N LEU A 352 -15.74 0.60 1.13
CA LEU A 352 -15.86 -0.78 1.61
C LEU A 352 -14.53 -1.55 1.48
N GLY A 353 -13.80 -1.39 0.38
CA GLY A 353 -12.52 -2.06 0.23
C GLY A 353 -11.41 -1.48 1.09
N GLY A 354 -11.39 -0.15 1.32
CA GLY A 354 -10.46 0.47 2.27
C GLY A 354 -10.67 -0.03 3.71
N MET A 355 -11.93 -0.23 4.12
CA MET A 355 -12.27 -0.82 5.42
C MET A 355 -11.83 -2.28 5.51
N MET A 356 -12.02 -3.06 4.44
CA MET A 356 -11.57 -4.45 4.37
C MET A 356 -10.05 -4.57 4.43
N TYR A 357 -9.32 -3.71 3.70
CA TYR A 357 -7.86 -3.62 3.75
C TYR A 357 -7.38 -3.43 5.19
N MET A 358 -7.89 -2.42 5.89
CA MET A 358 -7.50 -2.13 7.27
C MET A 358 -7.87 -3.25 8.24
N HIS A 359 -9.03 -3.87 8.04
CA HIS A 359 -9.44 -5.01 8.84
C HIS A 359 -8.48 -6.20 8.67
N ILE A 360 -8.08 -6.54 7.44
CA ILE A 360 -7.19 -7.68 7.16
C ILE A 360 -5.82 -7.47 7.81
N TYR A 361 -5.18 -6.31 7.62
CA TYR A 361 -3.89 -6.04 8.26
C TYR A 361 -3.99 -5.95 9.79
N THR A 362 -5.08 -5.40 10.33
CA THR A 362 -5.31 -5.40 11.79
C THR A 362 -5.47 -6.81 12.33
N ALA A 363 -6.21 -7.68 11.64
CA ALA A 363 -6.37 -9.08 12.01
C ALA A 363 -5.05 -9.85 11.91
N ALA A 364 -4.22 -9.54 10.92
CA ALA A 364 -2.89 -10.12 10.77
C ALA A 364 -1.97 -9.75 11.95
N MET A 365 -1.90 -8.47 12.31
CA MET A 365 -1.10 -8.05 13.48
C MET A 365 -1.62 -8.67 14.78
N GLU A 366 -2.94 -8.77 14.97
CA GLU A 366 -3.50 -9.42 16.16
C GLU A 366 -3.23 -10.92 16.21
N TYR A 367 -3.16 -11.59 15.05
CA TYR A 367 -2.76 -12.99 14.97
C TYR A 367 -1.29 -13.17 15.32
N LEU A 368 -0.40 -12.31 14.81
CA LEU A 368 1.04 -12.37 15.06
C LEU A 368 1.38 -12.06 16.52
N ASN A 369 0.68 -11.10 17.14
CA ASN A 369 0.84 -10.81 18.57
C ASN A 369 0.44 -11.99 19.48
N ARG A 370 -0.39 -12.92 18.98
CA ARG A 370 -0.78 -14.14 19.73
C ARG A 370 0.18 -15.30 19.49
N ASN A 371 0.96 -15.28 18.41
CA ASN A 371 1.88 -16.34 18.02
C ASN A 371 3.27 -15.72 17.84
N PRO A 372 3.99 -15.38 18.93
CA PRO A 372 5.29 -14.71 18.85
C PRO A 372 6.37 -15.58 18.21
N ASP A 373 6.15 -16.90 18.12
CA ASP A 373 7.07 -17.82 17.45
C ASP A 373 7.14 -17.57 15.94
N ASP A 374 6.07 -17.03 15.34
CA ASP A 374 5.95 -16.79 13.90
C ASP A 374 6.70 -15.53 13.45
N ASP A 375 7.33 -15.58 12.28
CA ASP A 375 8.11 -14.47 11.71
C ASP A 375 7.20 -13.31 11.25
N ALA A 376 6.95 -12.35 12.16
CA ALA A 376 6.01 -11.25 11.96
C ALA A 376 6.41 -10.29 10.82
N GLU A 377 7.71 -10.03 10.67
CA GLU A 377 8.25 -9.19 9.58
C GLU A 377 7.94 -9.83 8.22
N PHE A 378 8.22 -11.14 8.11
CA PHE A 378 7.92 -11.91 6.90
C PHE A 378 6.41 -11.97 6.61
N ALA A 379 5.60 -12.24 7.63
CA ALA A 379 4.15 -12.35 7.51
C ALA A 379 3.52 -11.04 7.04
N LEU A 380 3.86 -9.89 7.64
CA LEU A 380 3.30 -8.60 7.24
C LEU A 380 3.81 -8.13 5.88
N GLY A 381 5.08 -8.39 5.56
CA GLY A 381 5.65 -8.10 4.25
C GLY A 381 5.03 -8.92 3.11
N SER A 382 4.64 -10.17 3.37
CA SER A 382 4.08 -11.08 2.35
C SER A 382 2.58 -10.90 2.08
N ILE A 383 1.81 -10.32 3.01
CA ILE A 383 0.36 -10.08 2.81
C ILE A 383 0.08 -9.23 1.57
N GLY A 384 0.95 -8.25 1.28
CA GLY A 384 0.84 -7.36 0.12
C GLY A 384 0.91 -8.06 -1.25
N VAL A 385 1.31 -9.34 -1.31
CA VAL A 385 1.24 -10.17 -2.53
C VAL A 385 -0.22 -10.32 -2.98
N GLY A 386 -1.15 -10.52 -2.03
CA GLY A 386 -2.57 -10.68 -2.35
C GLY A 386 -3.11 -9.45 -3.07
N GLU A 387 -2.74 -8.25 -2.60
CA GLU A 387 -3.14 -6.99 -3.21
C GLU A 387 -2.66 -6.86 -4.66
N THR A 388 -1.39 -7.13 -4.96
CA THR A 388 -0.84 -7.01 -6.32
C THR A 388 -1.37 -8.07 -7.27
N VAL A 389 -1.49 -9.32 -6.81
CA VAL A 389 -2.06 -10.41 -7.61
C VAL A 389 -3.54 -10.12 -7.91
N GLY A 390 -4.30 -9.67 -6.92
CA GLY A 390 -5.70 -9.29 -7.12
C GLY A 390 -5.84 -8.12 -8.09
N MET A 391 -5.02 -7.07 -7.96
CA MET A 391 -5.00 -5.96 -8.93
C MET A 391 -4.70 -6.44 -10.35
N LEU A 392 -3.76 -7.38 -10.53
CA LEU A 392 -3.43 -7.92 -11.85
C LEU A 392 -4.61 -8.69 -12.46
N ILE A 393 -5.16 -9.66 -11.72
CA ILE A 393 -6.27 -10.50 -12.19
C ILE A 393 -7.51 -9.62 -12.47
N GLY A 394 -7.85 -8.74 -11.53
CA GLY A 394 -8.98 -7.83 -11.66
C GLY A 394 -8.84 -6.86 -12.82
N SER A 395 -7.66 -6.29 -13.04
CA SER A 395 -7.42 -5.37 -14.16
C SER A 395 -7.42 -6.08 -15.51
N LEU A 396 -6.89 -7.30 -15.62
CA LEU A 396 -7.00 -8.09 -16.84
C LEU A 396 -8.45 -8.46 -17.15
N ALA A 397 -9.20 -8.90 -16.13
CA ALA A 397 -10.64 -9.14 -16.27
C ALA A 397 -11.39 -7.86 -16.69
N ALA A 398 -10.98 -6.69 -16.17
CA ALA A 398 -11.52 -5.38 -16.54
C ALA A 398 -11.37 -5.08 -18.03
N VAL A 399 -10.19 -5.34 -18.60
CA VAL A 399 -9.95 -5.14 -20.05
C VAL A 399 -10.85 -6.05 -20.87
N THR A 400 -11.00 -7.33 -20.48
CA THR A 400 -11.90 -8.24 -21.19
C THR A 400 -13.36 -7.80 -21.11
N PHE A 401 -13.81 -7.38 -19.92
CA PHE A 401 -15.15 -6.87 -19.68
C PHE A 401 -15.45 -5.61 -20.50
N GLU A 402 -14.52 -4.65 -20.52
CA GLU A 402 -14.60 -3.44 -21.34
C GLU A 402 -14.71 -3.80 -22.83
N SER A 403 -13.84 -4.69 -23.32
CA SER A 403 -13.82 -5.09 -24.73
C SER A 403 -15.12 -5.76 -25.18
N GLN A 404 -15.72 -6.60 -24.33
CA GLN A 404 -17.00 -7.26 -24.62
C GLN A 404 -18.15 -6.26 -24.67
N LEU A 405 -18.27 -5.37 -23.67
CA LEU A 405 -19.34 -4.37 -23.64
C LEU A 405 -19.21 -3.31 -24.73
N CYS A 406 -17.99 -2.88 -25.05
CA CYS A 406 -17.76 -1.96 -26.16
C CYS A 406 -17.90 -2.63 -27.53
N GLY A 407 -17.74 -3.95 -27.64
CA GLY A 407 -17.93 -4.72 -28.88
C GLY A 407 -19.40 -4.98 -29.25
N LEU A 408 -20.35 -4.81 -28.31
CA LEU A 408 -21.77 -4.99 -28.58
C LEU A 408 -22.33 -3.84 -29.44
N ALA A 409 -23.21 -4.16 -30.41
CA ALA A 409 -23.83 -3.20 -31.34
C ALA A 409 -24.60 -2.03 -30.67
N SER A 410 -24.87 -2.12 -29.35
CA SER A 410 -25.43 -1.06 -28.51
C SER A 410 -24.38 -0.03 -28.06
N GLN A 411 -23.52 0.43 -28.98
CA GLN A 411 -22.51 1.46 -28.68
C GLN A 411 -23.12 2.86 -28.50
N LYS A 412 -24.32 3.10 -29.06
CA LYS A 412 -24.98 4.41 -29.04
C LYS A 412 -25.26 4.85 -27.59
N GLY A 413 -24.46 5.80 -27.11
CA GLY A 413 -24.60 6.43 -25.78
C GLY A 413 -23.63 5.94 -24.71
N ARG A 414 -22.64 5.09 -25.03
CA ARG A 414 -21.52 4.73 -24.13
C ARG A 414 -20.28 5.59 -24.44
N TRP A 415 -19.34 5.69 -23.49
CA TRP A 415 -18.05 6.34 -23.77
C TRP A 415 -17.17 5.57 -24.76
N CYS A 416 -17.49 4.30 -25.06
CA CYS A 416 -16.85 3.51 -26.11
C CYS A 416 -16.93 4.16 -27.51
N SER A 417 -17.96 4.97 -27.79
CA SER A 417 -18.16 5.58 -29.13
C SER A 417 -17.38 6.88 -29.33
N THR A 418 -16.83 7.46 -28.27
CA THR A 418 -15.98 8.66 -28.36
C THR A 418 -14.54 8.24 -28.61
N THR A 419 -14.06 8.44 -29.84
CA THR A 419 -12.68 8.12 -30.29
C THR A 419 -11.64 9.18 -29.91
N THR A 420 -11.90 10.03 -28.92
CA THR A 420 -11.02 11.16 -28.54
C THR A 420 -10.38 11.00 -27.17
#